data_AF-A0A0H4ISD5-F1
#
_entry.id   AF-A0A0H4ISD5-F1
#
_cell.length_a   1.000
_cell.length_b   1.000
_cell.length_c   1.000
_cell.angle_alpha   90.00
_cell.angle_beta   90.00
_cell.angle_gamma   90.00
#
_symmetry.space_group_name_H-M   'P 1'
#
loop_
_entity.id
_entity.type
_entity.pdbx_description
1 polymer ?
#
loop_
_entity_poly.entity_id
_entity_poly.type
_entity_poly.pdbx_seq_one_letter_code
_entity_poly.pdbx_strand_id
1 'polypeptide(L)'
;ITGRLNAFSPNSKKIHIDIDPSSINKNVRVDIPVVGDIAHVLEDMVRLWRALPQRPEKAQTEEWHQQIDRWRARKSFAYTNSKDVIMPQYAIQRLYEASKGRETYITTEVG
;
A
#
# COMPACT_ATOMS: atom_id res chain seq x y z
N ILE A 1 -6.42 0.57 10.91
CA ILE A 1 -6.91 1.76 11.66
C ILE A 1 -6.67 2.99 10.79
N THR A 2 -7.72 3.69 10.36
CA THR A 2 -7.64 4.86 9.44
C THR A 2 -7.37 6.18 10.17
N GLY A 3 -7.17 6.16 11.48
CA GLY A 3 -7.05 7.37 12.30
C GLY A 3 -8.38 8.14 12.32
N ARG A 4 -8.32 9.45 12.07
CA ARG A 4 -9.51 10.31 12.00
C ARG A 4 -10.19 10.16 10.63
N LEU A 5 -11.40 9.58 10.60
CA LEU A 5 -12.13 9.28 9.36
C LEU A 5 -12.39 10.51 8.49
N ASN A 6 -12.71 11.66 9.09
CA ASN A 6 -12.94 12.91 8.36
C ASN A 6 -11.66 13.48 7.72
N ALA A 7 -10.49 13.09 8.19
CA ALA A 7 -9.20 13.46 7.61
C ALA A 7 -8.62 12.34 6.72
N PHE A 8 -9.32 11.21 6.59
CA PHE A 8 -8.86 10.08 5.79
C PHE A 8 -9.18 10.31 4.31
N SER A 9 -8.15 10.67 3.55
CA SER A 9 -8.25 10.87 2.10
C SER A 9 -9.38 11.85 1.70
N PRO A 10 -9.34 13.10 2.19
CA PRO A 10 -10.49 14.02 2.16
C PRO A 10 -10.91 14.45 0.76
N ASN A 11 -10.00 14.41 -0.23
CA ASN A 11 -10.23 14.90 -1.58
C ASN A 11 -10.09 13.81 -2.65
N SER A 12 -10.29 12.54 -2.28
CA SER A 12 -10.18 11.41 -3.21
C SER A 12 -11.53 10.86 -3.61
N LYS A 13 -11.61 10.41 -4.87
CA LYS A 13 -12.61 9.43 -5.30
C LYS A 13 -12.20 8.04 -4.83
N LYS A 14 -13.11 7.35 -4.13
CA LYS A 14 -12.85 6.10 -3.42
C LYS A 14 -13.49 4.94 -4.16
N ILE A 15 -12.64 4.00 -4.58
CA ILE A 15 -13.02 2.73 -5.18
C ILE A 15 -12.65 1.64 -4.18
N HIS A 16 -13.60 0.81 -3.77
CA HIS A 16 -13.37 -0.26 -2.79
C HIS A 16 -13.88 -1.58 -3.37
N ILE A 17 -12.94 -2.51 -3.54
CA ILE A 17 -13.17 -3.87 -4.00
C ILE A 17 -13.08 -4.78 -2.79
N ASP A 18 -14.16 -5.47 -2.45
CA ASP A 18 -14.21 -6.37 -1.31
C ASP A 18 -15.08 -7.59 -1.62
N ILE A 19 -14.69 -8.76 -1.13
CA ILE A 19 -15.48 -9.98 -1.34
C ILE A 19 -16.69 -10.03 -0.40
N ASP A 20 -16.59 -9.38 0.76
CA ASP A 20 -17.68 -9.28 1.74
C ASP A 20 -18.47 -7.97 1.55
N PRO A 21 -19.75 -8.03 1.14
CA PRO A 21 -20.59 -6.85 1.04
C PRO A 21 -20.68 -6.04 2.34
N SER A 22 -20.54 -6.69 3.51
CA SER A 22 -20.65 -6.04 4.82
C SER A 22 -19.48 -5.08 5.13
N SER A 23 -18.35 -5.24 4.42
CA SER A 23 -17.17 -4.39 4.55
C SER A 23 -17.30 -3.08 3.77
N ILE A 24 -18.11 -3.07 2.70
CA ILE A 24 -18.35 -1.90 1.88
C ILE A 24 -19.12 -0.84 2.67
N ASN A 25 -18.68 0.41 2.64
CA ASN A 25 -19.26 1.54 3.38
C ASN A 25 -19.30 1.38 4.91
N LYS A 26 -18.64 0.36 5.48
CA LYS A 26 -18.64 0.10 6.93
C LYS A 26 -18.08 1.25 7.76
N ASN A 27 -16.92 1.77 7.35
CA ASN A 27 -16.20 2.84 8.07
C ASN A 27 -15.99 4.10 7.22
N VAL A 28 -15.77 3.92 5.91
CA VAL A 28 -15.48 5.00 4.96
C VAL A 28 -16.51 4.89 3.84
N ARG A 29 -17.19 5.99 3.53
CA ARG A 29 -18.10 6.05 2.39
C ARG A 29 -17.30 5.95 1.09
N VAL A 30 -17.68 5.03 0.22
CA VAL A 30 -17.03 4.78 -1.08
C VAL A 30 -17.91 5.27 -2.21
N ASP A 31 -17.28 5.75 -3.29
CA ASP A 31 -17.98 6.27 -4.47
C ASP A 31 -18.30 5.16 -5.46
N ILE A 32 -17.40 4.18 -5.60
CA ILE A 32 -17.56 3.03 -6.50
C ILE A 32 -17.28 1.75 -5.70
N PRO A 33 -18.33 1.05 -5.23
CA PRO A 33 -18.18 -0.25 -4.61
C PRO A 33 -18.13 -1.35 -5.68
N VAL A 34 -17.24 -2.32 -5.50
CA VAL A 34 -17.18 -3.55 -6.31
C VAL A 34 -17.17 -4.73 -5.36
N VAL A 35 -18.21 -5.56 -5.41
CA VAL A 35 -18.27 -6.79 -4.61
C VAL A 35 -17.75 -7.94 -5.43
N GLY A 36 -16.68 -8.59 -4.97
CA GLY A 36 -16.11 -9.74 -5.64
C GLY A 36 -14.70 -10.10 -5.18
N ASP A 37 -14.22 -11.23 -5.68
CA ASP A 37 -12.84 -11.67 -5.48
C ASP A 37 -11.87 -10.69 -6.18
N ILE A 38 -10.90 -10.17 -5.43
CA ILE A 38 -9.97 -9.16 -5.91
C ILE A 38 -9.11 -9.65 -7.08
N ALA A 39 -8.77 -10.94 -7.15
CA ALA A 39 -7.96 -11.48 -8.23
C ALA A 39 -8.72 -11.41 -9.55
N HIS A 40 -9.98 -11.87 -9.57
CA HIS A 40 -10.82 -11.82 -10.78
C HIS A 40 -11.14 -10.37 -11.18
N VAL A 41 -11.47 -9.51 -10.22
CA VAL A 41 -11.76 -8.09 -10.51
C VAL A 41 -10.53 -7.39 -11.10
N LEU A 42 -9.34 -7.60 -10.55
CA LEU A 42 -8.10 -7.02 -11.09
C LEU A 42 -7.76 -7.56 -12.48
N GLU A 43 -7.98 -8.86 -12.72
CA GLU A 43 -7.79 -9.46 -14.05
C GLU A 43 -8.66 -8.76 -15.10
N ASP A 44 -9.95 -8.61 -14.81
CA ASP A 44 -10.89 -7.92 -15.70
C ASP A 44 -10.52 -6.45 -15.89
N MET A 45 -10.16 -5.73 -14.82
CA MET A 45 -9.73 -4.33 -14.91
C MET A 45 -8.48 -4.18 -15.79
N VAL A 46 -7.48 -5.05 -15.64
CA VAL A 46 -6.26 -5.03 -16.46
C VAL A 46 -6.56 -5.40 -17.91
N ARG A 47 -7.44 -6.37 -18.15
CA ARG A 47 -7.89 -6.73 -19.50
C ARG A 47 -8.55 -5.54 -20.20
N LEU A 48 -9.50 -4.90 -19.53
CA LEU A 48 -10.19 -3.71 -20.04
C LEU A 48 -9.23 -2.54 -20.26
N TRP A 49 -8.32 -2.29 -19.32
CA TRP A 49 -7.28 -1.26 -19.44
C TRP A 49 -6.39 -1.47 -20.66
N ARG A 50 -5.97 -2.71 -20.93
CA ARG A 50 -5.13 -3.04 -22.09
C ARG A 50 -5.87 -2.88 -23.42
N ALA A 51 -7.19 -3.07 -23.42
CA ALA A 51 -8.05 -2.93 -24.58
C ALA A 51 -8.48 -1.48 -24.88
N LEU A 52 -8.11 -0.51 -24.03
CA LEU A 52 -8.42 0.90 -24.28
C LEU A 52 -7.81 1.36 -25.61
N PRO A 53 -8.59 2.05 -26.47
CA PRO A 53 -8.11 2.51 -27.77
C PRO A 53 -7.01 3.57 -27.65
N GLN A 54 -7.04 4.34 -26.55
CA GLN A 54 -6.02 5.30 -26.18
C GLN A 54 -5.60 5.02 -24.74
N ARG A 55 -4.29 4.85 -24.53
CA ARG A 55 -3.75 4.68 -23.19
C ARG A 55 -3.57 6.04 -22.52
N PRO A 56 -3.84 6.16 -21.22
CA PRO A 56 -3.48 7.34 -20.46
C PRO A 56 -1.98 7.60 -20.54
N GLU A 57 -1.63 8.87 -20.73
CA GLU A 57 -0.24 9.29 -20.86
C GLU A 57 0.44 9.21 -19.50
N LYS A 58 1.67 8.66 -19.46
CA LYS A 58 2.46 8.58 -18.22
C LYS A 58 2.63 9.95 -17.54
N ALA A 59 2.71 11.01 -18.35
CA ALA A 59 2.81 12.39 -17.90
C ALA A 59 1.67 12.80 -16.95
N GLN A 60 0.49 12.19 -17.04
CA GLN A 60 -0.65 12.49 -16.17
C GLN A 60 -0.37 12.20 -14.68
N THR A 61 0.59 11.34 -14.38
CA THR A 61 0.94 10.93 -13.00
C THR A 61 2.36 11.34 -12.58
N GLU A 62 3.09 12.03 -13.44
CA GLU A 62 4.52 12.33 -13.24
C GLU A 62 4.75 13.21 -12.01
N GLU A 63 4.01 14.30 -11.87
CA GLU A 63 4.11 15.19 -10.69
C GLU A 63 3.80 14.45 -9.38
N TRP A 64 2.82 13.54 -9.42
CA TRP A 64 2.47 12.71 -8.28
C TRP A 64 3.61 11.75 -7.89
N HIS A 65 4.24 11.12 -8.88
CA HIS A 65 5.41 10.27 -8.64
C HIS A 65 6.58 11.06 -8.05
N GLN A 66 6.85 12.27 -8.53
CA GLN A 66 7.87 13.15 -7.95
C GLN A 66 7.57 13.52 -6.50
N GLN A 67 6.30 13.76 -6.17
CA GLN A 67 5.88 14.02 -4.79
C GLN A 67 6.10 12.79 -3.89
N ILE A 68 5.80 11.59 -4.37
CA ILE A 68 6.06 10.34 -3.66
C ILE A 68 7.56 10.17 -3.42
N ASP A 69 8.39 10.46 -4.41
CA ASP A 69 9.85 10.31 -4.29
C ASP A 69 10.45 11.31 -3.30
N ARG A 70 9.91 12.54 -3.21
CA ARG A 70 10.25 13.48 -2.14
C ARG A 70 9.94 12.90 -0.75
N TRP A 71 8.81 12.23 -0.58
CA TRP A 71 8.47 11.58 0.69
C TRP A 71 9.36 10.38 0.99
N ARG A 72 9.69 9.55 0.00
CA ARG A 72 10.63 8.42 0.15
C ARG A 72 12.04 8.90 0.52
N ALA A 73 12.49 10.02 -0.05
CA ALA A 73 13.80 10.60 0.22
C ALA A 73 14.00 10.99 1.69
N ARG A 74 12.91 11.26 2.43
CA ARG A 74 12.95 11.47 3.89
C ARG A 74 13.47 10.26 4.66
N LYS A 75 13.40 9.05 4.08
CA LYS A 75 13.80 7.78 4.70
C LYS A 75 13.19 7.66 6.11
N SER A 76 11.87 7.76 6.21
CA SER A 76 11.16 7.83 7.50
C SER A 76 11.35 6.61 8.42
N PHE A 77 11.86 5.49 7.90
CA PHE A 77 12.24 4.32 8.68
C PHE A 77 13.72 4.33 9.13
N ALA A 78 14.48 5.37 8.83
CA ALA A 78 15.85 5.53 9.31
C ALA A 78 15.88 5.63 10.84
N TYR A 79 16.91 5.04 11.43
CA TYR A 79 17.14 5.02 12.87
C TYR A 79 18.63 5.23 13.16
N THR A 80 18.94 5.82 14.31
CA THR A 80 20.32 5.97 14.77
C THR A 80 20.79 4.65 15.36
N ASN A 81 21.95 4.17 14.90
CA ASN A 81 22.54 2.96 15.46
C ASN A 81 23.18 3.24 16.83
N SER A 82 23.25 2.21 17.68
CA SER A 82 23.98 2.26 18.96
C SER A 82 25.20 1.34 18.92
N LYS A 83 26.25 1.72 19.64
CA LYS A 83 27.43 0.87 19.84
C LYS A 83 27.27 -0.05 21.06
N ASP A 84 26.41 0.33 21.99
CA ASP A 84 26.27 -0.34 23.29
C ASP A 84 25.09 -1.32 23.31
N VAL A 85 24.09 -1.12 22.45
CA VAL A 85 22.90 -1.97 22.36
C VAL A 85 22.55 -2.30 20.92
N ILE A 86 21.97 -3.49 20.71
CA ILE A 86 21.42 -3.88 19.42
C ILE A 86 20.06 -3.18 19.24
N MET A 87 19.98 -2.30 18.25
CA MET A 87 18.70 -1.66 17.90
C MET A 87 17.73 -2.70 17.35
N PRO A 88 16.44 -2.71 17.76
CA PRO A 88 15.48 -3.69 17.26
C PRO A 88 15.28 -3.58 15.74
N GLN A 89 15.31 -2.37 15.20
CA GLN A 89 15.28 -2.13 13.75
C GLN A 89 16.50 -2.76 13.05
N TYR A 90 17.68 -2.69 13.68
CA TYR A 90 18.89 -3.31 13.17
C TYR A 90 18.80 -4.84 13.20
N ALA A 91 18.29 -5.42 14.30
CA ALA A 91 18.07 -6.86 14.38
C ALA A 91 17.16 -7.38 13.25
N ILE A 92 16.04 -6.70 12.99
CA ILE A 92 15.11 -7.06 11.89
C ILE A 92 15.78 -6.87 10.52
N GLN A 93 16.54 -5.80 10.34
CA GLN A 93 17.28 -5.57 9.09
C GLN A 93 18.32 -6.67 8.84
N ARG A 94 19.05 -7.11 9.87
CA ARG A 94 20.02 -8.21 9.74
C ARG A 94 19.35 -9.55 9.48
N LEU A 95 18.20 -9.80 10.09
CA LEU A 95 17.37 -10.98 9.80
C LEU A 95 16.95 -11.00 8.32
N TYR A 96 16.39 -9.90 7.82
CA TYR A 96 15.99 -9.78 6.41
C TYR A 96 17.18 -10.00 5.46
N GLU A 97 18.33 -9.38 5.74
CA GLU A 97 19.53 -9.54 4.90
C GLU A 97 20.02 -11.00 4.85
N ALA A 98 19.87 -11.76 5.93
CA ALA A 98 20.23 -13.16 6.00
C ALA A 98 19.21 -14.09 5.31
N SER A 99 17.94 -13.67 5.18
CA SER A 99 16.85 -14.50 4.68
C SER A 99 16.33 -14.14 3.28
N LYS A 100 16.58 -12.93 2.76
CA LYS A 100 15.95 -12.41 1.52
C LYS A 100 16.12 -13.23 0.24
N GLY A 101 17.00 -14.23 0.22
CA GLY A 101 17.17 -15.16 -0.89
C GLY A 101 16.49 -16.53 -0.70
N ARG A 102 15.67 -16.69 0.36
CA ARG A 102 15.02 -17.94 0.74
C ARG A 102 13.51 -17.74 0.83
N GLU A 103 12.77 -18.82 0.69
CA GLU A 103 11.38 -18.87 1.12
C GLU A 103 11.36 -18.82 2.66
N THR A 104 10.86 -17.73 3.23
CA THR A 104 10.91 -17.47 4.68
C THR A 104 9.57 -16.92 5.14
N TYR A 105 9.00 -17.56 6.16
CA TYR A 105 7.79 -17.12 6.84
C TYR A 105 8.17 -16.37 8.13
N ILE A 106 7.54 -15.22 8.38
CA ILE A 106 7.75 -14.41 9.58
C ILE A 106 6.46 -14.36 10.37
N THR A 107 6.51 -14.75 11.64
CA THR A 107 5.41 -14.62 12.61
C THR A 107 5.82 -13.65 13.70
N THR A 108 4.88 -12.87 14.22
CA THR A 108 5.13 -11.90 15.30
C THR A 108 4.06 -12.01 16.37
N GLU A 109 4.43 -11.71 17.61
CA GLU A 109 3.46 -11.41 18.67
C GLU A 109 2.94 -9.96 18.53
N VAL A 110 2.23 -9.47 19.54
CA VAL A 110 1.73 -8.08 19.60
C VAL A 110 2.71 -7.19 20.37
N GLY A 111 3.02 -6.01 19.83
CA GLY A 111 3.89 -5.01 20.45
C GLY A 111 3.62 -3.60 19.91
#